data_AF-A0A9D6JKL2-F1
#
_entry.id   AF-A0A9D6JKL2-F1
#
_cell.length_a   1.000
_cell.length_b   1.000
_cell.length_c   1.000
_cell.angle_alpha   90.00
_cell.angle_beta   90.00
_cell.angle_gamma   90.00
#
_symmetry.space_group_name_H-M   'P 1'
#
loop_
_entity.id
_entity.type
_entity.pdbx_description
1 polymer ?
#
loop_
_entity_poly.entity_id
_entity_poly.type
_entity_poly.pdbx_seq_one_letter_code
_entity_poly.pdbx_strand_id
1 'polypeptide(L)'
;MLFQKKSMALLTACLMGMSGVVLADGVFLGRSMEAHALTDAENAQIDTELARQFGSQASETAVKSNNPWEAKKKQAQSQVQKKSSWGDCRDYALQQRNLCYKEGRDAYSCERYYEARSTRCDKKY
;
A
#
# COMPACT_ATOMS: atom_id res chain seq x y z
N MET A 1 -73.08 15.45 -13.35
CA MET A 1 -71.82 15.77 -14.07
C MET A 1 -70.86 16.36 -13.05
N LEU A 2 -69.82 15.62 -12.65
CA LEU A 2 -68.84 16.00 -11.64
C LEU A 2 -67.46 16.08 -12.30
N PHE A 3 -66.79 17.22 -12.11
CA PHE A 3 -65.39 17.47 -12.42
C PHE A 3 -64.47 16.47 -11.72
N GLN A 4 -63.36 16.05 -12.34
CA GLN A 4 -62.07 15.81 -11.67
C GLN A 4 -60.96 15.63 -12.72
N LYS A 5 -60.09 16.64 -12.82
CA LYS A 5 -58.79 16.59 -13.51
C LYS A 5 -57.84 15.70 -12.70
N LYS A 6 -57.11 14.79 -13.34
CA LYS A 6 -55.93 14.13 -12.75
C LYS A 6 -54.73 14.30 -13.66
N SER A 7 -53.86 15.22 -13.27
CA SER A 7 -52.45 15.27 -13.69
C SER A 7 -51.63 14.51 -12.64
N MET A 8 -50.82 13.55 -13.07
CA MET A 8 -49.68 12.98 -12.31
C MET A 8 -48.74 12.37 -13.37
N ALA A 9 -47.79 13.14 -13.88
CA ALA A 9 -46.43 13.33 -13.35
C ALA A 9 -45.55 12.08 -13.55
N LEU A 10 -44.73 12.13 -14.62
CA LEU A 10 -43.54 11.32 -14.82
C LEU A 10 -42.61 11.47 -13.60
N LEU A 11 -42.06 10.36 -13.11
CA LEU A 11 -40.88 10.38 -12.25
C LEU A 11 -39.98 9.20 -12.62
N THR A 12 -39.11 9.48 -13.59
CA THR A 12 -37.92 8.72 -13.93
C THR A 12 -37.01 8.62 -12.71
N ALA A 13 -36.94 7.46 -12.07
CA ALA A 13 -35.97 7.20 -11.02
C ALA A 13 -34.59 6.93 -11.65
N CYS A 14 -33.70 7.91 -11.53
CA CYS A 14 -32.26 7.74 -11.73
C CYS A 14 -31.74 6.59 -10.84
N LEU A 15 -31.30 5.51 -11.47
CA LEU A 15 -30.37 4.53 -10.87
C LEU A 15 -29.02 5.25 -10.63
N MET A 16 -28.89 5.91 -9.48
CA MET A 16 -27.59 6.41 -9.03
C MET A 16 -26.74 5.22 -8.58
N GLY A 17 -25.72 4.90 -9.38
CA GLY A 17 -24.63 4.03 -8.97
C GLY A 17 -23.91 4.66 -7.78
N MET A 18 -24.05 4.05 -6.60
CA MET A 18 -23.28 4.42 -5.43
C MET A 18 -21.87 3.82 -5.55
N SER A 19 -20.95 4.56 -6.16
CA SER A 19 -19.52 4.35 -5.93
C SER A 19 -19.17 4.97 -4.57
N GLY A 20 -19.34 4.18 -3.50
CA GLY A 20 -18.97 4.61 -2.16
C GLY A 20 -17.45 4.79 -2.05
N VAL A 21 -17.01 6.03 -1.84
CA VAL A 21 -15.65 6.32 -1.35
C VAL A 21 -15.64 5.92 0.13
N VAL A 22 -15.12 4.74 0.43
CA VAL A 22 -14.91 4.29 1.82
C VAL A 22 -13.78 5.14 2.40
N LEU A 23 -14.14 6.08 3.29
CA LEU A 23 -13.18 6.83 4.08
C LEU A 23 -12.52 5.87 5.10
N ALA A 24 -11.19 5.82 5.10
CA ALA A 24 -10.39 4.89 5.91
C ALA A 24 -10.62 5.02 7.43
N ASP A 25 -11.07 6.19 7.92
CA ASP A 25 -11.31 6.47 9.34
C ASP A 25 -12.35 5.54 10.00
N GLY A 26 -13.16 4.84 9.22
CA GLY A 26 -14.18 3.92 9.73
C GLY A 26 -13.77 2.45 9.83
N VAL A 27 -12.64 2.06 9.22
CA VAL A 27 -12.35 0.63 8.96
C VAL A 27 -12.10 -0.17 10.25
N PHE A 28 -11.57 0.49 11.29
CA PHE A 28 -11.23 -0.12 12.57
C PHE A 28 -12.26 0.12 13.68
N LEU A 29 -13.32 0.90 13.41
CA LEU A 29 -14.32 1.23 14.41
C LEU A 29 -14.98 -0.05 14.97
N GLY A 30 -14.98 -0.16 16.30
CA GLY A 30 -15.63 -1.25 17.03
C GLY A 30 -14.84 -2.55 17.11
N ARG A 31 -13.57 -2.59 16.69
CA ARG A 31 -12.70 -3.77 16.79
C ARG A 31 -11.61 -3.57 17.85
N SER A 32 -11.22 -4.64 18.56
CA SER A 32 -10.15 -4.58 19.58
C SER A 32 -8.77 -4.68 18.94
N MET A 33 -7.75 -4.03 19.50
CA MET A 33 -6.36 -4.06 19.00
C MET A 33 -5.81 -5.49 18.80
N GLU A 34 -6.21 -6.44 19.64
CA GLU A 34 -5.83 -7.86 19.49
C GLU A 34 -6.35 -8.48 18.20
N ALA A 35 -7.56 -8.10 17.75
CA ALA A 35 -8.10 -8.53 16.45
C ALA A 35 -7.43 -7.82 15.25
N HIS A 36 -6.66 -6.76 15.50
CA HIS A 36 -5.89 -6.01 14.49
C HIS A 36 -4.45 -6.50 14.35
N ALA A 37 -3.95 -7.23 15.36
CA ALA A 37 -2.61 -7.76 15.34
C ALA A 37 -2.44 -8.76 14.19
N LEU A 38 -1.40 -8.53 13.38
CA LEU A 38 -0.94 -9.52 12.41
C LEU A 38 -0.36 -10.72 13.14
N THR A 39 -0.56 -11.90 12.56
CA THR A 39 0.13 -13.12 12.95
C THR A 39 1.63 -12.97 12.76
N ASP A 40 2.42 -13.81 13.41
CA ASP A 40 3.88 -13.80 13.27
C ASP A 40 4.32 -14.06 11.82
N ALA A 41 3.60 -14.92 11.10
CA ALA A 41 3.87 -15.21 9.70
C ALA A 41 3.64 -13.99 8.80
N GLU A 42 2.55 -13.26 9.02
CA GLU A 42 2.25 -12.03 8.26
C GLU A 42 3.25 -10.92 8.58
N ASN A 43 3.65 -10.79 9.85
CA ASN A 43 4.71 -9.87 10.25
C ASN A 43 6.04 -10.19 9.54
N ALA A 44 6.48 -11.44 9.59
CA ALA A 44 7.70 -11.90 8.93
C ALA A 44 7.66 -11.68 7.40
N GLN A 45 6.50 -11.85 6.78
CA GLN A 45 6.30 -11.56 5.37
C GLN A 45 6.54 -10.07 5.06
N ILE A 46 5.97 -9.17 5.86
CA ILE A 46 6.18 -7.71 5.68
C ILE A 46 7.65 -7.35 5.91
N ASP A 47 8.29 -7.93 6.91
CA ASP A 47 9.70 -7.68 7.19
C ASP A 47 10.58 -8.13 6.02
N THR A 48 10.31 -9.31 5.45
CA THR A 48 11.01 -9.83 4.27
C THR A 48 10.77 -8.94 3.04
N GLU A 49 9.53 -8.51 2.83
CA GLU A 49 9.14 -7.60 1.74
C GLU A 49 9.92 -6.29 1.80
N LEU A 50 9.93 -5.63 2.96
CA LEU A 50 10.61 -4.35 3.15
C LEU A 50 12.14 -4.50 3.14
N ALA A 51 12.68 -5.62 3.63
CA ALA A 51 14.10 -5.93 3.52
C ALA A 51 14.52 -6.15 2.06
N ARG A 52 13.68 -6.78 1.24
CA ARG A 52 13.95 -6.92 -0.20
C ARG A 52 13.88 -5.58 -0.92
N GLN A 53 12.93 -4.72 -0.55
CA GLN A 53 12.70 -3.44 -1.23
C GLN A 53 13.69 -2.35 -0.81
N PHE A 54 14.05 -2.31 0.48
CA PHE A 54 14.80 -1.23 1.13
C PHE A 54 15.95 -1.73 1.99
N GLY A 55 16.25 -3.02 1.96
CA GLY A 55 17.48 -3.53 2.57
C GLY A 55 18.67 -3.01 1.79
N SER A 56 19.75 -2.73 2.53
CA SER A 56 21.05 -2.56 1.93
C SER A 56 21.48 -3.90 1.34
N GLN A 57 21.06 -4.21 0.12
CA GLN A 57 21.81 -5.17 -0.69
C GLN A 57 23.13 -4.48 -1.04
N ALA A 58 24.07 -4.52 -0.09
CA ALA A 58 25.47 -4.67 -0.42
C ALA A 58 25.59 -6.02 -1.14
N SER A 59 25.15 -6.03 -2.39
CA SER A 59 25.52 -7.08 -3.31
C SER A 59 26.99 -6.85 -3.58
N GLU A 60 27.84 -7.41 -2.72
CA GLU A 60 29.20 -7.78 -3.09
C GLU A 60 29.12 -8.92 -4.11
N THR A 61 28.39 -8.73 -5.20
CA THR A 61 28.72 -9.48 -6.39
C THR A 61 30.04 -8.90 -6.82
N ALA A 62 31.14 -9.55 -6.43
CA ALA A 62 32.45 -9.29 -7.01
C ALA A 62 32.31 -9.50 -8.52
N VAL A 63 32.01 -8.42 -9.24
CA VAL A 63 31.92 -8.44 -10.69
C VAL A 63 33.32 -8.79 -11.17
N LYS A 64 33.52 -10.06 -11.54
CA LYS A 64 34.76 -10.54 -12.13
C LYS A 64 34.86 -9.96 -13.54
N SER A 65 35.21 -8.67 -13.60
CA SER A 65 35.52 -7.96 -14.82
C SER A 65 37.00 -8.15 -15.12
N ASN A 66 37.33 -8.62 -16.31
CA ASN A 66 38.71 -8.69 -16.78
C ASN A 66 39.32 -7.30 -17.05
N ASN A 67 38.51 -6.24 -16.95
CA ASN A 67 38.96 -4.86 -17.09
C ASN A 67 38.88 -4.12 -15.73
N PRO A 68 40.02 -3.74 -15.14
CA PRO A 68 40.09 -3.02 -13.86
C PRO A 68 39.40 -1.64 -13.87
N TRP A 69 39.38 -0.96 -15.02
CA TRP A 69 38.77 0.36 -15.15
C TRP A 69 37.23 0.30 -15.19
N GLU A 70 36.69 -0.72 -15.85
CA GLU A 70 35.26 -1.04 -15.86
C GLU A 70 34.77 -1.48 -14.47
N ALA A 71 35.57 -2.25 -13.75
CA ALA A 71 35.25 -2.67 -12.38
C ALA A 71 35.14 -1.47 -11.43
N LYS A 72 36.10 -0.54 -11.49
CA LYS A 72 36.12 0.67 -10.66
C LYS A 72 34.95 1.60 -10.98
N LYS A 73 34.57 1.73 -12.26
CA LYS A 73 33.42 2.55 -12.69
C LYS A 73 32.09 1.97 -12.19
N LYS A 74 31.92 0.65 -12.28
CA LYS A 74 30.73 -0.05 -11.77
C LYS A 74 30.62 0.00 -10.25
N GLN A 75 31.74 -0.12 -9.52
CA GLN A 75 31.77 0.09 -8.07
C GLN A 75 31.42 1.53 -7.68
N ALA A 76 31.95 2.52 -8.40
CA ALA A 76 31.60 3.92 -8.16
C ALA A 76 30.11 4.21 -8.45
N GLN A 77 29.53 3.56 -9.47
CA GLN A 77 28.09 3.67 -9.76
C GLN A 77 27.22 2.90 -8.76
N SER A 78 27.65 1.74 -8.27
CA SER A 78 26.91 0.97 -7.25
C SER A 78 26.94 1.63 -5.87
N GLN A 79 27.93 2.48 -5.60
CA GLN A 79 27.98 3.28 -4.37
C GLN A 79 27.00 4.47 -4.37
N VAL A 80 26.42 4.81 -5.54
CA VAL A 80 25.26 5.70 -5.63
C VAL A 80 23.97 4.86 -5.59
N GLN A 81 23.91 3.82 -4.76
CA GLN A 81 22.63 3.30 -4.33
C GLN A 81 21.97 4.39 -3.49
N LYS A 82 20.97 5.07 -4.07
CA LYS A 82 20.13 6.04 -3.38
C LYS A 82 19.66 5.38 -2.08
N LYS A 83 20.19 5.84 -0.94
CA LYS A 83 19.74 5.37 0.38
C LYS A 83 18.24 5.60 0.40
N SER A 84 17.44 4.54 0.54
CA SER A 84 16.00 4.68 0.65
C SER A 84 15.69 5.54 1.87
N SER A 85 14.77 6.48 1.70
CA SER A 85 14.35 7.41 2.75
C SER A 85 13.08 6.91 3.45
N TRP A 86 12.75 7.51 4.59
CA TRP A 86 11.45 7.34 5.24
C TRP A 86 10.29 7.58 4.27
N GLY A 87 10.39 8.64 3.44
CA GLY A 87 9.39 8.98 2.43
C GLY A 87 9.20 7.88 1.39
N ASP A 88 10.30 7.35 0.83
CA ASP A 88 10.24 6.24 -0.14
C ASP A 88 9.54 4.99 0.47
N CYS A 89 9.76 4.73 1.77
CA CYS A 89 9.11 3.63 2.50
C CYS A 89 7.60 3.87 2.68
N ARG A 90 7.20 5.08 3.08
CA ARG A 90 5.79 5.46 3.28
C ARG A 90 5.01 5.44 1.96
N ASP A 91 5.60 5.94 0.89
CA ASP A 91 5.00 5.92 -0.45
C ASP A 91 4.77 4.48 -0.94
N TYR A 92 5.74 3.59 -0.69
CA TYR A 92 5.57 2.18 -0.99
C TYR A 92 4.44 1.54 -0.17
N ALA A 93 4.36 1.82 1.14
CA ALA A 93 3.27 1.33 1.97
C ALA A 93 1.89 1.80 1.44
N LEU A 94 1.77 3.07 1.05
CA LEU A 94 0.57 3.62 0.42
C LEU A 94 0.26 2.95 -0.92
N GLN A 95 1.27 2.70 -1.75
CA GLN A 95 1.10 1.98 -3.01
C GLN A 95 0.55 0.57 -2.78
N GLN A 96 1.11 -0.18 -1.82
CA GLN A 96 0.62 -1.53 -1.48
C GLN A 96 -0.82 -1.50 -0.97
N ARG A 97 -1.18 -0.51 -0.14
CA ARG A 97 -2.58 -0.30 0.29
C ARG A 97 -3.52 -0.11 -0.89
N ASN A 98 -3.15 0.79 -1.81
CA ASN A 98 -3.98 1.08 -2.98
C ASN A 98 -4.09 -0.12 -3.91
N LEU A 99 -3.05 -0.93 -4.05
CA LEU A 99 -3.09 -2.19 -4.79
C LEU A 99 -4.02 -3.20 -4.13
N CYS A 100 -3.94 -3.36 -2.80
CA CYS A 100 -4.84 -4.23 -2.03
C CYS A 100 -6.32 -3.90 -2.30
N TYR A 101 -6.67 -2.61 -2.30
CA TYR A 101 -8.02 -2.17 -2.66
C TYR A 101 -8.39 -2.44 -4.12
N LYS A 102 -7.47 -2.22 -5.06
CA LYS A 102 -7.71 -2.50 -6.49
C LYS A 102 -7.91 -3.99 -6.77
N GLU A 103 -7.29 -4.86 -5.98
CA GLU A 103 -7.48 -6.31 -6.03
C GLU A 103 -8.83 -6.76 -5.43
N GLY A 104 -9.61 -5.84 -4.85
CA GLY A 104 -10.91 -6.17 -4.24
C GLY A 104 -10.80 -6.91 -2.92
N ARG A 105 -9.65 -6.83 -2.24
CA ARG A 105 -9.47 -7.40 -0.90
C ARG A 105 -10.28 -6.62 0.13
N ASP A 106 -10.52 -7.24 1.29
CA ASP A 106 -11.29 -6.62 2.35
C ASP A 106 -10.57 -5.39 2.93
N ALA A 107 -11.33 -4.33 3.19
CA ALA A 107 -10.79 -3.05 3.61
C ALA A 107 -10.03 -3.14 4.94
N TYR A 108 -10.51 -3.99 5.85
CA TYR A 108 -9.91 -4.20 7.14
C TYR A 108 -8.51 -4.79 7.05
N SER A 109 -8.33 -5.83 6.24
CA SER A 109 -7.02 -6.41 5.93
C SER A 109 -6.11 -5.41 5.25
N CYS A 110 -6.60 -4.70 4.21
CA CYS A 110 -5.78 -3.69 3.52
C CYS A 110 -5.23 -2.62 4.47
N GLU A 111 -6.07 -2.10 5.38
CA GLU A 111 -5.61 -1.10 6.36
C GLU A 111 -4.70 -1.71 7.42
N ARG A 112 -4.97 -2.92 7.94
CA ARG A 112 -4.08 -3.60 8.91
C ARG A 112 -2.67 -3.78 8.35
N TYR A 113 -2.58 -4.25 7.12
CA TYR A 113 -1.32 -4.45 6.43
C TYR A 113 -0.63 -3.13 6.07
N TYR A 114 -1.40 -2.07 5.81
CA TYR A 114 -0.87 -0.73 5.61
C TYR A 114 -0.28 -0.15 6.92
N GLU A 115 -1.01 -0.22 8.03
CA GLU A 115 -0.56 0.25 9.35
C GLU A 115 0.72 -0.47 9.78
N ALA A 116 0.79 -1.78 9.56
CA ALA A 116 1.96 -2.58 9.87
C ALA A 116 3.21 -2.21 9.04
N ARG A 117 3.05 -1.88 7.75
CA ARG A 117 4.14 -1.35 6.90
C ARG A 117 4.56 0.04 7.36
N SER A 118 3.58 0.90 7.61
CA SER A 118 3.76 2.28 8.06
C SER A 118 4.59 2.34 9.34
N THR A 119 4.19 1.55 10.33
CA THR A 119 4.88 1.43 11.62
C THR A 119 6.33 0.97 11.47
N ARG A 120 6.62 0.08 10.50
CA ARG A 120 8.00 -0.37 10.23
C ARG A 120 8.84 0.72 9.57
N CYS A 121 8.25 1.52 8.67
CA CYS A 121 8.91 2.70 8.13
C CYS A 121 9.27 3.69 9.24
N ASP A 122 8.33 3.98 10.15
CA ASP A 122 8.53 4.92 11.26
C ASP A 122 9.56 4.41 12.29
N LYS A 123 9.71 3.09 12.45
CA LYS A 123 10.71 2.50 13.34
C LYS A 123 12.12 2.46 12.74
N LYS A 124 12.24 2.36 11.42
CA LYS A 124 13.52 2.13 10.72
C LYS A 124 14.27 3.42 10.38
N TYR A 125 13.55 4.52 10.15
CA TYR A 125 14.09 5.79 9.68
C TYR A 125 13.78 6.92 10.66
#